data_AF-A0A0A2C1T9-F1
#
_entry.id   AF-A0A0A2C1T9-F1
#
_cell.length_a   1.000
_cell.length_b   1.000
_cell.length_c   1.000
_cell.angle_alpha   90.00
_cell.angle_beta   90.00
_cell.angle_gamma   90.00
#
_symmetry.space_group_name_H-M   'P 1'
#
loop_
_entity.id
_entity.type
_entity.pdbx_description
1 polymer ?
#
loop_
_entity_poly.entity_id
_entity_poly.type
_entity_poly.pdbx_seq_one_letter_code
_entity_poly.pdbx_strand_id
1 'polypeptide(L)' 'MIEASMWLSEKEASEVLRVDEQSLEVMRERGYLKPGPHWRSSNDPEQLPWKPKVFYFIRGCKEVIEYWQNIDDSSAQRAA' A
#
# COMPACT_ATOMS: atom_id res chain seq x y z
N MET A 1 -12.98 9.98 -12.26
CA MET A 1 -12.71 8.67 -11.65
C MET A 1 -11.22 8.45 -11.72
N ILE A 2 -10.52 8.34 -10.58
CA ILE A 2 -9.10 7.96 -10.59
C ILE A 2 -9.07 6.48 -10.97
N GLU A 3 -8.52 6.19 -12.15
CA GLU A 3 -8.44 4.84 -12.69
C GLU A 3 -7.63 3.93 -11.74
N ALA A 4 -8.15 2.75 -11.44
CA ALA A 4 -7.50 1.72 -10.62
C ALA A 4 -6.18 1.18 -11.24
N SER A 5 -5.82 1.65 -12.44
CA SER A 5 -4.59 1.32 -13.17
C SER A 5 -3.40 2.25 -12.85
N MET A 6 -3.56 3.23 -11.96
CA MET A 6 -2.53 4.22 -11.66
C MET A 6 -1.52 3.76 -10.60
N TRP A 7 -0.26 4.08 -10.87
CA TRP A 7 0.82 4.07 -9.89
C TRP A 7 0.85 5.42 -9.19
N LEU A 8 0.61 5.45 -7.89
CA LEU A 8 0.50 6.69 -7.13
C LEU A 8 1.61 6.79 -6.08
N SER A 9 1.97 8.02 -5.70
CA SER A 9 2.86 8.25 -4.57
C SER A 9 2.24 7.73 -3.27
N GLU A 10 3.06 7.56 -2.23
CA GLU A 10 2.60 7.09 -0.91
C GLU A 10 1.43 7.91 -0.36
N LYS A 11 1.53 9.25 -0.41
CA LYS A 11 0.47 10.17 0.00
C LYS A 11 -0.81 10.02 -0.83
N GLU A 12 -0.71 9.98 -2.15
CA GLU A 12 -1.89 9.83 -3.00
C GLU A 12 -2.55 8.46 -2.82
N ALA A 13 -1.73 7.41 -2.66
CA ALA A 13 -2.20 6.06 -2.43
C ALA A 13 -2.90 5.94 -1.07
N SER A 14 -2.37 6.57 -0.02
CA SER A 14 -2.99 6.57 1.31
C SER A 14 -4.39 7.22 1.26
N GLU A 15 -4.52 8.36 0.56
CA GLU A 15 -5.80 9.04 0.35
C GLU A 15 -6.82 8.16 -0.41
N VAL A 16 -6.39 7.52 -1.51
CA VAL A 16 -7.27 6.69 -2.35
C VAL A 16 -7.67 5.39 -1.65
N LEU A 17 -6.72 4.74 -0.97
CA LEU A 17 -6.92 3.46 -0.28
C LEU A 17 -7.55 3.63 1.12
N ARG A 18 -7.70 4.88 1.59
CA ARG A 18 -8.25 5.22 2.92
C ARG A 18 -7.50 4.53 4.07
N VAL A 19 -6.18 4.47 3.94
CA VAL A 19 -5.25 4.03 4.99
C VAL A 19 -4.22 5.13 5.17
N ASP A 20 -3.54 5.18 6.31
CA ASP A 20 -2.43 6.13 6.49
C ASP A 20 -1.15 5.64 5.78
N GLU A 21 -0.23 6.58 5.51
CA GLU A 21 1.05 6.29 4.84
C GLU A 21 1.90 5.27 5.62
N GLN A 22 1.86 5.32 6.95
CA GLN A 22 2.64 4.41 7.80
C GLN A 22 2.12 2.97 7.71
N SER A 23 0.81 2.77 7.59
CA SER A 23 0.21 1.46 7.34
C SER A 23 0.69 0.86 6.02
N LEU A 24 0.78 1.66 4.94
CA LEU A 24 1.33 1.20 3.66
C LEU A 24 2.80 0.78 3.78
N GLU A 25 3.62 1.59 4.47
CA GLU A 25 5.02 1.27 4.75
C GLU A 25 5.16 -0.03 5.56
N VAL A 26 4.39 -0.19 6.63
CA VAL A 26 4.40 -1.42 7.46
C VAL A 26 3.96 -2.64 6.66
N MET A 27 2.91 -2.52 5.83
CA MET A 27 2.44 -3.63 5.00
C MET A 27 3.47 -4.05 3.95
N ARG A 28 4.22 -3.07 3.40
CA ARG A 28 5.36 -3.30 2.51
C ARG A 28 6.50 -4.00 3.22
N GLU A 29 6.96 -3.48 4.35
CA GLU A 29 8.09 -4.01 5.11
C GLU A 29 7.84 -5.41 5.66
N ARG A 30 6.59 -5.71 6.05
CA ARG A 30 6.16 -7.04 6.48
C ARG A 30 5.90 -8.00 5.31
N GLY A 31 5.96 -7.52 4.07
CA GLY A 31 5.81 -8.33 2.88
C GLY A 31 4.37 -8.71 2.52
N TYR A 32 3.35 -8.05 3.08
CA TYR A 32 1.98 -8.16 2.61
C TYR A 32 1.83 -7.53 1.21
N LEU A 33 2.47 -6.37 1.01
CA LEU A 33 2.59 -5.74 -0.30
C LEU A 33 3.87 -6.21 -1.00
N LYS A 34 3.73 -6.85 -2.17
CA LYS A 34 4.83 -7.47 -2.93
C LYS A 34 5.43 -6.46 -3.93
N PRO A 35 6.77 -6.45 -4.08
CA PRO A 35 7.43 -5.60 -5.07
C PRO A 35 7.04 -6.06 -6.49
N GLY A 36 6.68 -5.12 -7.35
CA GLY A 36 6.14 -5.36 -8.69
C GLY A 36 4.61 -5.31 -8.71
N PRO A 37 3.87 -6.29 -8.16
CA PRO A 37 2.41 -6.27 -8.19
C PRO A 37 1.76 -5.16 -7.35
N HIS A 38 2.36 -4.79 -6.21
CA HIS A 38 1.75 -3.85 -5.27
C HIS A 38 2.53 -2.55 -5.16
N TRP A 39 3.86 -2.60 -5.22
CA TRP A 39 4.68 -1.39 -5.08
C TRP A 39 5.96 -1.46 -5.91
N ARG A 40 6.54 -0.29 -6.20
CA ARG A 40 7.87 -0.15 -6.81
C ARG A 40 8.59 1.07 -6.25
N SER A 41 9.91 0.99 -6.15
CA SER A 41 10.74 2.16 -5.84
C SER A 41 10.87 3.08 -7.06
N SER A 42 11.13 4.35 -6.80
CA SER A 42 11.68 5.28 -7.78
C SER A 42 13.04 4.79 -8.25
N ASN A 43 13.33 4.98 -9.54
CA ASN A 43 14.65 4.73 -10.13
C ASN A 43 15.50 6.01 -10.20
N ASP A 44 15.13 7.05 -9.46
CA ASP A 44 15.82 8.33 -9.46
C ASP A 44 17.20 8.20 -8.79
N PRO A 45 18.30 8.32 -9.55
CA PRO A 45 19.66 8.13 -9.05
C PRO A 45 20.10 9.25 -8.11
N GLU A 46 19.39 10.38 -8.05
CA GLU A 46 19.73 11.53 -7.22
C GLU A 46 19.09 11.48 -5.82
N GLN A 47 18.30 10.45 -5.51
CA GLN A 47 17.69 10.32 -4.17
C GLN A 47 18.73 9.98 -3.09
N LEU A 48 19.17 11.02 -2.39
CA LEU A 48 19.88 10.95 -1.12
C LEU A 48 18.99 11.49 0.02
N PRO A 49 19.03 10.92 1.26
CA PRO A 49 19.67 9.66 1.65
C PRO A 49 18.95 8.43 1.03
N TRP A 50 19.53 7.22 1.15
CA TRP A 50 19.10 5.92 0.57
C TRP A 50 17.68 5.41 1.00
N LYS A 51 16.67 6.29 1.07
CA LYS A 51 15.26 5.95 1.21
C LYS A 51 14.56 6.31 -0.11
N PRO A 52 14.47 5.37 -1.07
CA PRO A 52 13.85 5.67 -2.35
C PRO A 52 12.37 5.99 -2.17
N LYS A 53 11.86 6.91 -2.99
CA LYS A 53 10.41 7.17 -3.07
C LYS A 53 9.72 5.89 -3.51
N VAL A 54 8.54 5.61 -2.93
CA VAL A 54 7.77 4.41 -3.27
C VAL A 54 6.46 4.80 -3.94
N PHE A 55 6.12 4.02 -4.96
CA PHE A 55 4.86 4.13 -5.68
C PHE A 55 4.05 2.86 -5.50
N TYR A 56 2.75 3.01 -5.31
CA TYR A 56 1.81 1.91 -5.07
C TYR A 56 0.88 1.74 -6.27
N PHE A 57 0.66 0.49 -6.66
CA PHE A 57 -0.33 0.12 -7.65
C PHE A 57 -1.67 -0.07 -6.96
N ILE A 58 -2.60 0.86 -7.20
CA ILE A 58 -3.82 1.00 -6.40
C ILE A 58 -4.68 -0.26 -6.42
N ARG A 59 -4.94 -0.83 -7.60
CA ARG A 59 -5.75 -2.05 -7.71
C ARG A 59 -5.17 -3.21 -6.90
N GLY A 60 -3.88 -3.47 -7.04
CA GLY A 60 -3.23 -4.57 -6.32
C GLY A 60 -3.20 -4.35 -4.81
N CYS A 61 -2.94 -3.12 -4.36
CA CYS A 61 -2.95 -2.81 -2.93
C CYS A 61 -4.35 -2.92 -2.32
N LYS A 62 -5.37 -2.46 -3.04
CA LYS A 62 -6.77 -2.48 -2.58
C LYS A 62 -7.25 -3.90 -2.27
N GLU A 63 -6.99 -4.85 -3.16
CA GLU A 63 -7.37 -6.26 -2.96
C GLU A 63 -6.77 -6.86 -1.68
N VAL A 64 -5.50 -6.55 -1.39
CA VAL A 64 -4.82 -7.02 -0.17
C VAL A 64 -5.36 -6.32 1.08
N ILE A 65 -5.55 -5.00 1.04
CA ILE A 65 -6.03 -4.21 2.19
C ILE A 65 -7.44 -4.64 2.58
N GLU A 66 -8.36 -4.75 1.61
CA GLU A 66 -9.74 -5.19 1.86
C GLU A 66 -9.78 -6.61 2.43
N TYR A 67 -8.91 -7.52 1.96
CA TYR A 67 -8.80 -8.87 2.53
C TYR A 67 -8.42 -8.85 4.01
N TRP A 68 -7.42 -8.05 4.40
CA TRP A 68 -6.97 -7.98 5.80
C TRP A 68 -7.97 -7.28 6.72
N GLN A 69 -8.62 -6.21 6.25
CA GLN A 69 -9.67 -5.53 7.02
C GLN A 69 -10.86 -6.48 7.31
N ASN A 70 -11.30 -7.25 6.31
CA ASN A 70 -12.37 -8.23 6.51
C ASN A 70 -11.98 -9.36 7.46
N ILE A 71 -10.72 -9.80 7.45
CA ILE A 71 -10.23 -10.80 8.41
C ILE A 71 -10.22 -10.25 9.82
N ASP A 72 -9.71 -9.04 10.01
CA ASP A 72 -9.63 -8.40 11.32
C ASP A 72 -11.05 -8.23 11.92
N ASP A 73 -11.99 -7.71 11.13
CA ASP A 73 -13.40 -7.58 11.49
C ASP A 73 -14.01 -8.94 11.89
N SER A 74 -13.72 -10.01 11.14
CA SER A 74 -14.20 -11.35 11.46
C SER A 74 -13.59 -11.92 12.75
N SER A 75 -12.35 -11.54 13.08
CA SER A 75 -11.66 -11.98 14.29
C SER A 75 -12.16 -11.23 15.52
N ALA A 76 -12.45 -9.94 15.38
CA ALA A 76 -13.06 -9.11 16.43
C ALA A 76 -14.48 -9.58 16.77
N GLN A 77 -15.29 -9.94 15.77
CA GLN A 77 -16.65 -10.48 15.98
C GLN A 77 -16.66 -11.87 16.65
N ARG A 78 -15.61 -12.67 16.49
CA ARG A 78 -15.50 -14.00 17.14
C ARG A 78 -15.03 -13.93 18.60
N ALA A 79 -14.46 -12.80 19.01
CA ALA A 79 -13.96 -12.59 20.37
C ALA A 79 -14.98 -11.89 21.29
N ALA A 80 -16.12 -11.44 20.75
CA ALA A 80 -17.23 -10.81 21.47
C ALA A 80 -18.36 -11.83 21.75
#